data_AF-A0AAD4LN28-F1
#
_entry.id   AF-A0AAD4LN28-F1
#
_cell.length_a   1.000
_cell.length_b   1.000
_cell.length_c   1.000
_cell.angle_alpha   90.00
_cell.angle_beta   90.00
_cell.angle_gamma   90.00
#
_symmetry.space_group_name_H-M   'P 1'
#
loop_
_entity.id
_entity.type
_entity.pdbx_description
1 polymer ?
#
loop_
_entity_poly.entity_id
_entity_poly.type
_entity_poly.pdbx_seq_one_letter_code
_entity_poly.pdbx_strand_id
1 'polypeptide(L)'
;MAQAQYLQVRIWYTIDGSSQYILARSPDKFPVHPLGTTSSHRGTFATTSLKLCLHSICRSSPELMHFGQRDFSIYALDPSESDAAPNTAALASGSSSSQSHPSLQQPPPGVAVGMGLMSWALAAPDDSASVTGIMNTMASGESALEVVFALRGTLHTPQPPVFQLGTQNSNHWQSQTPVSAPMHMPPAQPMHLNQALHCIARYQAAFPLSRL
;
A
#
# COMPACT_ATOMS: atom_id res chain seq x y z
N MET A 1 15.35 -20.86 -1.51
CA MET A 1 14.60 -19.71 -0.98
C MET A 1 15.59 -18.58 -0.78
N ALA A 2 15.33 -17.39 -1.32
CA ALA A 2 16.21 -16.24 -1.08
C ALA A 2 16.17 -15.87 0.40
N GLN A 3 17.33 -15.66 1.02
CA GLN A 3 17.43 -15.30 2.43
C GLN A 3 17.05 -13.82 2.61
N ALA A 4 16.31 -13.50 3.69
CA ALA A 4 16.03 -12.13 4.06
C ALA A 4 17.34 -11.37 4.35
N GLN A 5 17.47 -10.18 3.76
CA GLN A 5 18.58 -9.27 3.99
C GLN A 5 18.11 -8.12 4.87
N TYR A 6 18.95 -7.64 5.78
CA TYR A 6 18.64 -6.47 6.60
C TYR A 6 19.27 -5.24 5.97
N LEU A 7 18.45 -4.36 5.40
CA LEU A 7 18.90 -3.18 4.66
C LEU A 7 18.23 -1.91 5.19
N GLN A 8 18.87 -0.76 5.00
CA GLN A 8 18.20 0.51 5.20
C GLN A 8 17.15 0.70 4.11
N VAL A 9 15.96 1.21 4.49
CA VAL A 9 14.88 1.49 3.55
C VAL A 9 14.73 2.99 3.39
N ARG A 10 14.76 3.44 2.13
CA ARG A 10 14.58 4.83 1.72
C ARG A 10 13.22 4.95 1.05
N ILE A 11 12.35 5.74 1.65
CA ILE A 11 10.94 5.81 1.30
C ILE A 11 10.68 7.18 0.72
N TRP A 12 10.47 7.25 -0.58
CA TRP A 12 10.07 8.46 -1.25
C TRP A 12 8.55 8.54 -1.25
N TYR A 13 7.98 9.67 -0.86
CA TYR A 13 6.52 9.80 -0.87
C TYR A 13 6.05 11.21 -1.21
N THR A 14 4.83 11.28 -1.74
CA THR A 14 4.11 12.52 -2.02
C THR A 14 2.84 12.59 -1.18
N ILE A 15 2.32 13.79 -0.95
CA ILE A 15 1.06 14.01 -0.22
C ILE A 15 0.11 14.80 -1.11
N ASP A 16 -1.12 14.34 -1.25
CA ASP A 16 -2.20 15.00 -2.00
C ASP A 16 -1.83 15.31 -3.47
N GLY A 17 -0.87 14.56 -4.03
CA GLY A 17 -0.40 14.74 -5.41
C GLY A 17 0.53 15.92 -5.60
N SER A 18 1.18 16.36 -4.53
CA SER A 18 2.32 17.25 -4.64
C SER A 18 3.37 16.66 -5.58
N SER A 19 3.94 17.48 -6.45
CA SER A 19 5.12 17.09 -7.26
C SER A 19 6.40 17.00 -6.42
N GLN A 20 6.35 17.47 -5.17
CA GLN A 20 7.46 17.40 -4.24
C GLN A 20 7.49 16.03 -3.55
N TYR A 21 8.62 15.34 -3.71
CA TYR A 21 8.93 14.11 -2.97
C TYR A 21 9.58 14.43 -1.63
N ILE A 22 9.13 13.71 -0.60
CA ILE A 22 9.72 13.72 0.73
C ILE A 22 10.42 12.37 0.93
N LEU A 23 11.61 12.40 1.55
CA LEU A 23 12.37 11.19 1.85
C LEU A 23 12.25 10.85 3.33
N ALA A 24 11.59 9.73 3.64
CA ALA A 24 11.69 9.07 4.93
C ALA A 24 12.79 8.00 4.87
N ARG A 25 13.49 7.81 5.99
CA ARG A 25 14.50 6.76 6.15
C ARG A 25 14.11 5.86 7.31
N SER A 26 14.25 4.56 7.12
CA SER A 26 14.09 3.64 8.24
C SER A 26 15.12 3.97 9.33
N PRO A 27 14.70 3.99 10.62
CA PRO A 27 15.62 4.23 11.73
C PRO A 27 16.61 3.06 11.91
N ASP A 28 16.14 1.84 11.63
CA ASP A 28 16.90 0.61 11.68
C ASP A 28 16.85 -0.11 10.32
N LYS A 29 17.64 -1.16 10.18
CA LYS A 29 17.60 -2.03 8.99
C LYS A 29 16.35 -2.91 9.04
N PHE A 30 15.59 -2.96 7.95
CA PHE A 30 14.39 -3.79 7.84
C PHE A 30 14.69 -5.10 7.11
N PRO A 31 13.91 -6.17 7.40
CA PRO A 31 13.96 -7.38 6.59
C PRO A 31 13.46 -7.08 5.17
N VAL A 32 14.29 -7.44 4.20
CA VAL A 32 14.08 -7.26 2.77
C VAL A 32 14.23 -8.62 2.08
N HIS A 33 13.27 -8.97 1.24
CA HIS A 33 13.24 -10.26 0.54
C HIS A 33 13.46 -10.02 -0.97
N PRO A 34 14.64 -10.34 -1.51
CA PRO A 34 14.90 -10.17 -2.93
C PRO A 34 13.94 -11.01 -3.80
N LEU A 35 13.28 -10.40 -4.78
CA LEU A 35 12.47 -11.10 -5.78
C LEU A 35 13.37 -11.57 -6.93
N GLY A 36 14.18 -12.61 -6.69
CA GLY A 36 14.96 -13.30 -7.73
C GLY A 36 16.02 -12.45 -8.46
N THR A 37 16.76 -13.10 -9.36
CA THR A 37 17.87 -12.51 -10.13
C THR A 37 17.41 -12.00 -11.50
N THR A 38 16.21 -11.44 -11.63
CA THR A 38 15.86 -10.77 -12.89
C THR A 38 16.73 -9.53 -12.96
N SER A 39 17.87 -9.65 -13.63
CA SER A 39 18.77 -8.56 -13.99
C SER A 39 18.05 -7.68 -15.02
N SER A 40 17.00 -7.01 -14.59
CA SER A 40 16.47 -5.87 -15.33
C SER A 40 17.56 -4.82 -15.35
N HIS A 41 17.61 -3.99 -16.39
CA HIS A 41 18.52 -2.85 -16.48
C HIS A 41 18.37 -1.85 -15.31
N ARG A 42 17.37 -2.06 -14.45
CA ARG A 42 16.93 -1.20 -13.35
C ARG A 42 17.34 -1.66 -11.96
N GLY A 43 18.04 -2.80 -11.83
CA GLY A 43 18.51 -3.32 -10.54
C GLY A 43 17.69 -4.49 -10.01
N THR A 44 18.02 -4.95 -8.80
CA THR A 44 17.38 -6.09 -8.14
C THR A 44 16.12 -5.63 -7.41
N PHE A 45 14.98 -6.25 -7.69
CA PHE A 45 13.75 -5.98 -6.96
C PHE A 45 13.73 -6.70 -5.62
N ALA A 46 13.14 -6.09 -4.60
CA ALA A 46 12.94 -6.72 -3.32
C ALA A 46 11.66 -6.22 -2.61
N THR A 47 11.08 -7.05 -1.74
CA THR A 47 9.92 -6.68 -0.93
C THR A 47 10.29 -6.40 0.52
N THR A 48 9.53 -5.52 1.17
CA THR A 48 9.59 -5.30 2.62
C THR A 48 8.19 -5.04 3.19
N SER A 49 8.05 -5.00 4.52
CA SER A 49 6.78 -4.78 5.21
C SER A 49 6.24 -3.37 4.94
N LEU A 50 4.97 -3.28 4.50
CA LEU A 50 4.27 -2.01 4.35
C LEU A 50 4.21 -1.26 5.68
N LYS A 51 3.92 -1.98 6.78
CA LYS A 51 3.72 -1.38 8.09
C LYS A 51 4.99 -0.69 8.60
N LEU A 52 6.15 -1.32 8.41
CA LEU A 52 7.45 -0.73 8.76
C LEU A 52 7.76 0.53 7.95
N CYS A 53 7.40 0.54 6.66
CA CYS A 53 7.50 1.73 5.81
C CYS A 53 6.61 2.86 6.33
N LEU A 54 5.35 2.57 6.66
CA LEU A 54 4.41 3.56 7.18
C LEU A 54 4.88 4.13 8.52
N HIS A 55 5.38 3.31 9.45
CA HIS A 55 5.97 3.80 10.70
C HIS A 55 7.13 4.77 10.45
N SER A 56 7.98 4.49 9.46
CA SER A 56 9.09 5.37 9.07
C SER A 56 8.61 6.70 8.48
N ILE A 57 7.53 6.66 7.69
CA ILE A 57 6.84 7.86 7.19
C ILE A 57 6.28 8.67 8.37
N CYS A 58 5.51 8.07 9.28
CA CYS A 58 4.93 8.77 10.44
C CYS A 58 5.99 9.40 11.34
N ARG A 59 7.15 8.74 11.48
CA ARG A 59 8.27 9.26 12.27
C ARG A 59 8.94 10.45 11.58
N SER A 60 9.00 10.45 10.25
CA SER A 60 9.60 11.54 9.47
C SER A 60 8.66 12.72 9.28
N SER A 61 7.35 12.45 9.24
CA SER A 61 6.26 13.41 9.06
C SER A 61 5.17 13.19 10.12
N PRO A 62 5.41 13.61 11.38
CA PRO A 62 4.45 13.43 12.46
C PRO A 62 3.12 14.15 12.23
N GLU A 63 3.09 15.18 11.38
CA GLU A 63 1.88 15.90 10.97
C GLU A 63 0.84 14.97 10.34
N LEU A 64 1.25 13.87 9.70
CA LEU A 64 0.34 12.88 9.12
C LEU A 64 -0.49 12.15 10.18
N MET A 65 -0.02 12.12 11.43
CA MET A 65 -0.71 11.49 12.57
C MET A 65 -1.60 12.46 13.36
N HIS A 66 -1.39 13.77 13.22
CA HIS A 66 -2.03 14.78 14.08
C HIS A 66 -3.47 15.11 13.68
N PHE A 67 -3.93 14.66 12.52
CA PHE A 67 -5.27 14.95 12.03
C PHE A 67 -6.21 13.79 12.32
N GLY A 68 -6.74 13.69 13.54
CA GLY A 68 -7.73 12.66 13.92
C GLY A 68 -9.03 12.66 13.09
N GLN A 69 -9.17 13.57 12.14
CA GLN A 69 -10.27 13.67 11.17
C GLN A 69 -9.87 13.26 9.75
N ARG A 70 -8.58 13.07 9.47
CA ARG A 70 -8.04 12.76 8.15
C ARG A 70 -7.32 11.42 8.19
N ASP A 71 -7.55 10.61 7.19
CA ASP A 71 -6.78 9.41 6.91
C ASP A 71 -6.09 9.56 5.56
N PHE A 72 -5.27 8.59 5.17
CA PHE A 72 -4.60 8.60 3.88
C PHE A 72 -4.82 7.28 3.14
N SER A 73 -5.30 7.37 1.91
CA SER A 73 -5.20 6.26 0.96
C SER A 73 -3.74 6.13 0.51
N ILE A 74 -3.22 4.92 0.56
CA ILE A 74 -1.84 4.58 0.22
C ILE A 74 -1.81 3.96 -1.17
N TYR A 75 -0.93 4.50 -2.02
CA TYR A 75 -0.58 3.92 -3.30
C TYR A 75 0.93 3.66 -3.32
N ALA A 76 1.36 2.42 -3.52
CA ALA A 76 2.76 2.07 -3.71
C ALA A 76 3.06 1.99 -5.21
N LEU A 77 4.19 2.51 -5.67
CA LEU A 77 4.64 2.25 -7.04
C LEU A 77 5.35 0.89 -7.07
N ASP A 78 4.81 -0.05 -7.83
CA ASP A 78 5.45 -1.34 -8.08
C ASP A 78 6.33 -1.26 -9.34
N PRO A 79 7.67 -1.34 -9.20
CA PRO A 79 8.58 -1.30 -10.34
C PRO A 79 8.56 -2.60 -11.17
N SER A 80 8.11 -3.73 -10.61
CA SER A 80 8.15 -5.02 -11.30
C SER A 80 7.12 -5.12 -12.44
N GLU A 81 5.98 -4.45 -12.29
CA GLU A 81 4.90 -4.40 -13.29
C GLU A 81 5.28 -3.57 -14.53
N SER A 82 6.23 -2.64 -14.42
CA SER A 82 6.66 -1.81 -15.57
C SER A 82 7.51 -2.56 -16.58
N ASP A 83 8.17 -3.65 -16.17
CA ASP A 83 8.94 -4.51 -17.08
C ASP A 83 8.03 -5.48 -17.87
N ALA A 84 6.78 -5.67 -17.40
CA ALA A 84 5.79 -6.53 -18.03
C ALA A 84 4.95 -5.81 -19.10
N ALA A 85 4.97 -4.47 -19.14
CA ALA A 85 4.24 -3.70 -20.13
C ALA A 85 5.01 -3.71 -21.48
N PRO A 86 4.40 -4.18 -22.59
CA PRO A 86 5.04 -4.07 -23.90
C PRO A 86 5.30 -2.59 -24.19
N ASN A 87 6.55 -2.26 -24.50
CA ASN A 87 7.03 -0.92 -24.86
C ASN A 87 6.09 -0.19 -25.84
N THR A 88 5.09 0.54 -25.34
CA THR A 88 4.37 1.54 -26.13
C THR A 88 5.10 2.87 -26.13
N ALA A 89 6.13 3.03 -25.30
CA ALA A 89 7.07 4.16 -25.33
C ALA A 89 7.95 4.20 -26.60
N ALA A 90 7.98 3.13 -27.41
CA ALA A 90 8.69 3.12 -28.69
C ALA A 90 8.01 3.96 -29.79
N LEU A 91 6.83 4.54 -29.55
CA LEU A 91 6.12 5.37 -30.53
C LEU A 91 6.17 6.89 -30.25
N ALA A 92 6.81 7.34 -29.17
CA ALA A 92 6.87 8.77 -28.81
C ALA A 92 8.27 9.38 -28.78
N SER A 93 9.32 8.66 -29.20
CA SER A 93 10.67 9.23 -29.26
C SER A 93 11.38 8.79 -30.53
N GLY A 94 11.17 9.56 -31.59
CA GLY A 94 12.11 9.61 -32.69
C GLY A 94 13.47 10.09 -32.19
N SER A 95 14.50 9.35 -32.56
CA SER A 95 15.90 9.78 -32.67
C SER A 95 16.54 10.44 -31.44
N SER A 96 17.39 9.69 -30.74
CA SER A 96 18.85 9.87 -30.80
C SER A 96 19.54 9.29 -29.56
N SER A 97 20.63 8.56 -29.83
CA SER A 97 21.68 8.21 -28.90
C SER A 97 22.15 9.40 -28.07
N SER A 98 21.97 9.36 -26.75
CA SER A 98 22.82 10.13 -25.82
C SER A 98 22.64 9.66 -24.38
N GLN A 99 23.75 9.75 -23.64
CA GLN A 99 23.99 9.35 -22.26
C GLN A 99 22.83 9.59 -21.30
N SER A 100 22.40 8.51 -20.65
CA SER A 100 21.52 8.55 -19.48
C SER A 100 22.26 9.15 -18.28
N HIS A 101 22.20 10.47 -18.15
CA HIS A 101 22.26 11.09 -16.83
C HIS A 101 20.96 10.76 -16.09
N PRO A 102 20.99 10.09 -14.91
CA PRO A 102 19.79 9.98 -14.10
C PRO A 102 19.48 11.38 -13.57
N SER A 103 18.49 12.04 -14.18
CA SER A 103 17.92 13.27 -13.63
C SER A 103 17.35 12.94 -12.25
N LEU A 104 17.89 13.59 -11.23
CA LEU A 104 17.65 13.41 -9.79
C LEU A 104 16.20 13.62 -9.31
N GLN A 105 15.20 13.61 -10.19
CA GLN A 105 13.84 14.05 -9.85
C GLN A 105 12.71 13.27 -10.53
N GLN A 106 13.00 12.30 -11.41
CA GLN A 106 11.94 11.46 -11.97
C GLN A 106 11.82 10.16 -11.18
N PRO A 107 10.64 9.84 -10.62
CA PRO A 107 10.43 8.55 -9.98
C PRO A 107 10.68 7.44 -11.01
N PRO A 108 11.30 6.31 -10.59
CA PRO A 108 11.40 5.16 -11.45
C PRO A 108 9.99 4.75 -11.91
N PRO A 109 9.76 4.46 -13.20
CA PRO A 109 8.42 4.09 -13.63
C PRO A 109 8.00 2.79 -12.96
N GLY A 110 6.76 2.79 -12.51
CA GLY A 110 6.12 1.73 -11.76
C GLY A 110 4.61 1.84 -11.94
N VAL A 111 3.89 0.75 -11.70
CA VAL A 111 2.42 0.77 -11.67
C VAL A 111 1.98 1.12 -10.25
N ALA A 112 1.08 2.09 -10.10
CA ALA A 112 0.53 2.40 -8.79
C ALA A 112 -0.45 1.32 -8.32
N VAL A 113 -0.13 0.69 -7.21
CA VAL A 113 -0.93 -0.34 -6.54
C VAL A 113 -1.57 0.26 -5.29
N GLY A 114 -2.89 0.16 -5.19
CA GLY A 114 -3.62 0.62 -4.00
C GLY A 114 -3.44 -0.32 -2.82
N MET A 115 -2.95 0.21 -1.69
CA MET A 115 -2.62 -0.56 -0.48
C MET A 115 -3.65 -0.36 0.66
N GLY A 116 -4.72 0.39 0.40
CA GLY A 116 -5.76 0.67 1.39
C GLY A 116 -5.51 1.94 2.20
N LEU A 117 -6.14 2.02 3.38
CA LEU A 117 -6.05 3.16 4.29
C LEU A 117 -4.86 3.01 5.24
N MET A 118 -4.20 4.13 5.53
CA MET A 118 -3.05 4.20 6.42
C MET A 118 -3.40 3.82 7.85
N SER A 119 -4.55 4.29 8.36
CA SER A 119 -5.01 3.89 9.69
C SER A 119 -5.22 2.37 9.81
N TRP A 120 -5.77 1.74 8.77
CA TRP A 120 -6.04 0.30 8.75
C TRP A 120 -4.75 -0.51 8.65
N ALA A 121 -3.82 -0.09 7.79
CA ALA A 121 -2.52 -0.74 7.65
C ALA A 121 -1.68 -0.66 8.93
N LEU A 122 -1.76 0.45 9.67
CA LEU A 122 -1.08 0.61 10.96
C LEU A 122 -1.78 -0.15 12.10
N ALA A 123 -3.11 -0.27 12.07
CA ALA A 123 -3.89 -0.98 13.10
C ALA A 123 -3.92 -2.51 12.92
N ALA A 124 -3.57 -3.03 11.72
CA ALA A 124 -3.55 -4.46 11.46
C ALA A 124 -2.65 -5.21 12.46
N PRO A 125 -3.10 -6.34 13.03
CA PRO A 125 -2.31 -7.09 14.02
C PRO A 125 -1.09 -7.79 13.39
N ASP A 126 -1.13 -8.04 12.09
CA ASP A 126 -0.16 -8.78 11.31
C ASP A 126 0.51 -7.93 10.21
N ASP A 127 1.77 -8.25 9.91
CA ASP A 127 2.58 -7.59 8.87
C ASP A 127 2.45 -8.29 7.50
N SER A 128 1.23 -8.70 7.14
CA SER A 128 1.00 -9.49 5.92
C SER A 128 1.13 -8.69 4.63
N ALA A 129 0.96 -7.36 4.69
CA ALA A 129 1.12 -6.50 3.53
C ALA A 129 2.59 -6.18 3.27
N SER A 130 3.04 -6.42 2.04
CA SER A 130 4.39 -6.09 1.59
C SER A 130 4.38 -5.13 0.40
N VAL A 131 5.48 -4.42 0.21
CA VAL A 131 5.68 -3.48 -0.90
C VAL A 131 6.96 -3.83 -1.64
N THR A 132 6.91 -3.72 -2.97
CA THR A 132 8.05 -3.96 -3.86
C THR A 132 8.82 -2.67 -4.08
N GLY A 133 10.14 -2.75 -4.02
CA GLY A 133 11.06 -1.65 -4.30
C GLY A 133 12.27 -2.10 -5.10
N ILE A 134 13.18 -1.16 -5.34
CA ILE A 134 14.43 -1.39 -6.07
C ILE A 134 15.60 -1.33 -5.07
N MET A 135 16.43 -2.38 -5.05
CA MET A 135 17.68 -2.36 -4.31
C MET A 135 18.72 -1.55 -5.07
N ASN A 136 19.21 -0.47 -4.44
CA ASN A 136 20.23 0.40 -4.98
C ASN A 136 21.48 0.38 -4.10
N THR A 137 22.65 0.33 -4.74
CA THR A 137 23.94 0.53 -4.06
C THR A 137 24.21 2.03 -4.00
N MET A 138 24.33 2.56 -2.79
CA MET A 138 24.65 3.97 -2.56
C MET A 138 26.10 4.27 -2.88
N ALA A 139 26.44 5.56 -3.05
CA ALA A 139 27.82 5.99 -3.28
C ALA A 139 28.79 5.59 -2.15
N SER A 140 28.28 5.32 -0.94
CA SER A 140 29.04 4.77 0.18
C SER A 140 29.41 3.30 0.04
N GLY A 141 28.89 2.61 -0.99
CA GLY A 141 29.01 1.15 -1.16
C GLY A 141 27.97 0.34 -0.39
N GLU A 142 27.14 0.98 0.44
CA GLU A 142 26.06 0.31 1.15
C GLU A 142 24.82 0.14 0.28
N SER A 143 24.18 -1.03 0.35
CA SER A 143 22.91 -1.27 -0.32
C SER A 143 21.72 -0.79 0.51
N ALA A 144 20.74 -0.17 -0.16
CA ALA A 144 19.47 0.25 0.43
C ALA A 144 18.31 -0.16 -0.47
N LEU A 145 17.15 -0.40 0.12
CA LEU A 145 15.90 -0.61 -0.62
C LEU A 145 15.22 0.75 -0.81
N GLU A 146 14.92 1.12 -2.05
CA GLU A 146 14.15 2.31 -2.38
C GLU A 146 12.71 1.93 -2.74
N VAL A 147 11.75 2.51 -2.04
CA VAL A 147 10.31 2.35 -2.28
C VAL A 147 9.65 3.71 -2.47
N VAL A 148 8.58 3.75 -3.26
CA VAL A 148 7.89 4.99 -3.59
C VAL A 148 6.40 4.88 -3.27
N PHE A 149 5.86 5.88 -2.57
CA PHE A 149 4.43 5.99 -2.25
C PHE A 149 3.81 7.29 -2.75
N ALA A 150 2.51 7.26 -2.97
CA ALA A 150 1.67 8.45 -3.02
C ALA A 150 0.60 8.34 -1.93
N LEU A 151 0.53 9.34 -1.07
CA LEU A 151 -0.45 9.45 0.00
C LEU A 151 -1.54 10.44 -0.42
N ARG A 152 -2.81 10.05 -0.31
CA ARG A 152 -3.95 10.90 -0.66
C ARG A 152 -4.87 11.04 0.54
N GLY A 153 -5.07 12.28 0.99
CA GLY A 153 -5.93 12.58 2.12
C GLY A 153 -7.36 12.15 1.85
N THR A 154 -7.95 11.47 2.82
CA THR A 154 -9.34 11.04 2.85
C THR A 154 -9.96 11.42 4.19
N LEU A 155 -11.30 11.44 4.25
CA LEU A 155 -11.99 11.59 5.52
C LEU A 155 -11.77 10.31 6.35
N HIS A 156 -11.55 10.49 7.65
CA HIS A 156 -11.38 9.36 8.54
C HIS A 156 -12.59 8.42 8.45
N THR A 157 -12.32 7.18 8.07
CA THR A 157 -13.35 6.13 7.97
C THR A 157 -13.12 5.17 9.12
N PRO A 158 -14.04 5.09 10.10
CA PRO A 158 -13.90 4.13 11.19
C PRO A 158 -13.82 2.72 10.60
N GLN A 159 -12.86 1.93 11.09
CA GLN A 159 -12.72 0.56 10.67
C GLN A 159 -14.03 -0.19 10.98
N PRO A 160 -14.64 -0.89 10.01
CA PRO A 160 -15.82 -1.68 10.30
C PRO A 160 -15.46 -2.73 11.36
N PRO A 161 -16.38 -3.04 12.30
CA PRO A 161 -16.15 -4.10 13.27
C PRO A 161 -15.80 -5.37 12.51
N VAL A 162 -14.62 -5.92 12.78
CA VAL A 162 -14.23 -7.23 12.27
C VAL A 162 -15.20 -8.22 12.91
N PHE A 163 -16.25 -8.60 12.18
CA PHE A 163 -17.03 -9.77 12.53
C PHE A 163 -16.07 -10.94 12.39
N GLN A 164 -15.46 -11.33 13.51
CA GLN A 164 -14.83 -12.63 13.64
C GLN A 164 -15.96 -13.62 13.41
N LEU A 165 -16.10 -14.08 12.18
CA LEU A 165 -16.92 -15.23 11.85
C LEU A 165 -16.19 -16.41 12.48
N GLY A 166 -16.38 -16.57 13.80
CA GLY A 166 -16.02 -17.78 14.49
C GLY A 166 -16.68 -18.90 13.71
N THR A 167 -15.86 -19.81 13.21
CA THR A 167 -16.25 -21.15 12.81
C THR A 167 -16.88 -21.81 14.03
N GLN A 168 -18.14 -21.47 14.30
CA GLN A 168 -18.93 -22.12 15.32
C GLN A 168 -19.26 -23.49 14.74
N ASN A 169 -18.54 -24.47 15.29
CA ASN A 169 -18.67 -25.88 15.02
C ASN A 169 -20.16 -26.27 15.10
N SER A 170 -20.76 -26.55 13.95
CA SER A 170 -22.08 -27.17 13.84
C SER A 170 -22.05 -28.52 14.54
N ASN A 171 -22.70 -28.64 15.70
CA ASN A 171 -23.32 -29.86 16.20
C ASN A 171 -23.91 -29.61 17.59
N HIS A 172 -25.20 -29.27 17.65
CA HIS A 172 -26.12 -29.73 18.71
C HIS A 172 -27.52 -29.14 18.44
N TRP A 173 -28.37 -29.94 17.79
CA TRP A 173 -29.82 -29.74 17.85
C TRP A 173 -30.32 -30.40 19.13
N GLN A 174 -30.64 -29.63 20.17
CA GLN A 174 -31.65 -30.04 21.14
C GLN A 174 -32.65 -28.91 21.40
N SER A 175 -33.88 -29.23 21.03
CA SER A 175 -35.11 -28.50 21.28
C SER A 175 -35.34 -28.24 22.76
N GLN A 176 -35.85 -27.06 23.09
CA GLN A 176 -36.95 -26.86 24.05
C GLN A 176 -37.47 -25.41 24.01
N THR A 177 -38.79 -25.27 23.86
CA THR A 177 -39.61 -24.05 24.02
C THR A 177 -40.41 -24.17 25.35
N PRO A 178 -41.31 -23.24 25.72
CA PRO A 178 -41.22 -21.78 25.86
C PRO A 178 -41.81 -21.27 27.21
N VAL A 179 -41.42 -20.08 27.72
CA VAL A 179 -42.31 -19.28 28.62
C VAL A 179 -42.09 -17.76 28.42
N SER A 180 -43.16 -17.11 27.92
CA SER A 180 -43.64 -15.73 28.14
C SER A 180 -42.83 -14.48 27.75
N ALA A 181 -43.41 -13.69 26.85
CA ALA A 181 -43.06 -12.32 26.40
C ALA A 181 -43.70 -11.23 27.33
N PRO A 182 -43.60 -9.88 27.07
CA PRO A 182 -42.89 -9.15 26.00
C PRO A 182 -42.10 -7.89 26.46
N MET A 183 -41.07 -7.50 25.70
CA MET A 183 -40.71 -6.08 25.51
C MET A 183 -40.28 -5.90 24.06
N HIS A 184 -41.04 -5.08 23.36
CA HIS A 184 -40.96 -4.81 21.93
C HIS A 184 -39.85 -3.79 21.66
N MET A 185 -38.73 -4.25 21.08
CA MET A 185 -37.75 -3.39 20.41
C MET A 185 -37.85 -3.62 18.89
N PRO A 186 -37.86 -2.57 18.07
CA PRO A 186 -37.89 -2.73 16.62
C PRO A 186 -36.54 -3.31 16.12
N PRO A 187 -36.55 -4.24 15.15
CA PRO A 187 -35.32 -4.77 14.58
C PRO A 187 -34.65 -3.72 13.69
N ALA A 188 -33.36 -3.52 13.91
CA ALA A 188 -32.49 -2.85 12.96
C ALA A 188 -32.51 -3.63 11.63
N GLN A 189 -32.96 -2.97 10.57
CA GLN A 189 -33.00 -3.53 9.22
C GLN A 189 -31.57 -3.88 8.77
N PRO A 190 -31.29 -5.12 8.34
CA PRO A 190 -30.00 -5.46 7.78
C PRO A 190 -29.83 -4.73 6.43
N MET A 191 -28.78 -3.92 6.34
CA MET A 191 -28.35 -3.31 5.09
C MET A 191 -28.12 -4.40 4.04
N HIS A 192 -28.90 -4.32 2.98
CA HIS A 192 -28.91 -5.24 1.86
C HIS A 192 -27.53 -5.26 1.17
N LEU A 193 -26.99 -6.46 0.92
CA LEU A 193 -25.66 -6.75 0.33
C LEU A 193 -25.33 -5.95 -0.95
N ASN A 194 -26.35 -5.49 -1.68
CA ASN A 194 -26.20 -4.65 -2.87
C ASN A 194 -25.65 -3.24 -2.60
N GLN A 195 -25.72 -2.73 -1.35
CA GLN A 195 -25.21 -1.38 -1.05
C GLN A 195 -23.69 -1.35 -0.81
N ALA A 196 -23.10 -2.47 -0.35
CA ALA A 196 -21.65 -2.61 -0.20
C ALA A 196 -20.93 -2.71 -1.56
N LEU A 197 -21.51 -3.44 -2.52
CA LEU A 197 -20.97 -3.54 -3.88
C LEU A 197 -21.07 -2.22 -4.66
N HIS A 198 -22.08 -1.39 -4.38
CA HIS A 198 -22.20 -0.05 -4.97
C HIS A 198 -21.15 0.95 -4.45
N CYS A 199 -20.62 0.77 -3.23
CA CYS A 199 -19.53 1.61 -2.71
C CYS A 199 -18.20 1.28 -3.38
N ILE A 200 -17.93 0.00 -3.65
CA ILE A 200 -16.70 -0.44 -4.32
C ILE A 200 -16.73 -0.03 -5.80
N ALA A 201 -17.87 -0.19 -6.50
CA ALA A 201 -17.98 0.10 -7.93
C ALA A 201 -17.94 1.61 -8.26
N ARG A 202 -18.37 2.51 -7.35
CA ARG A 202 -18.33 3.96 -7.60
C ARG A 202 -16.93 4.58 -7.46
N TYR A 203 -16.00 3.92 -6.77
CA TYR A 203 -14.62 4.44 -6.60
C TYR A 203 -13.74 4.19 -7.83
N GLN A 204 -13.98 3.13 -8.61
CA GLN A 204 -13.23 2.86 -9.86
C GLN A 204 -13.60 3.79 -11.03
N ALA A 205 -14.78 4.42 -11.01
CA ALA A 205 -15.29 5.18 -12.15
C ALA A 205 -14.94 6.68 -12.15
N ALA A 206 -14.34 7.21 -11.07
CA ALA A 206 -14.27 8.66 -10.86
C ALA A 206 -12.90 9.32 -11.14
N PHE A 207 -11.82 8.58 -11.39
CA PHE A 207 -10.48 9.20 -11.44
C PHE A 207 -9.59 8.64 -12.55
N PRO A 208 -9.41 9.36 -13.68
CA PRO A 208 -8.48 8.97 -14.71
C PRO A 208 -7.04 9.05 -14.18
N LEU A 209 -6.31 7.93 -14.32
CA LEU A 209 -4.90 7.69 -13.99
C LEU A 209 -3.88 8.58 -14.75
N SER A 210 -4.29 9.73 -15.28
CA SER A 210 -3.53 10.49 -16.28
C SER A 210 -2.42 11.37 -15.72
N ARG A 211 -2.16 11.38 -14.39
CA ARG A 211 -1.09 12.17 -13.78
C ARG A 211 -0.51 11.50 -12.54
N LEU A 212 0.13 10.36 -12.75
CA LEU A 212 1.25 9.90 -11.94
C LEU A 212 2.53 10.06 -12.75
#